data_AF-A0A2N5H3U4-F1
#
_entry.id   AF-A0A2N5H3U4-F1
#
_cell.length_a   1.000
_cell.length_b   1.000
_cell.length_c   1.000
_cell.angle_alpha   90.00
_cell.angle_beta   90.00
_cell.angle_gamma   90.00
#
_symmetry.space_group_name_H-M   'P 1'
#
loop_
_entity.id
_entity.type
_entity.pdbx_description
1 polymer ?
#
loop_
_entity_poly.entity_id
_entity_poly.type
_entity_poly.pdbx_seq_one_letter_code
_entity_poly.pdbx_strand_id
1 'polypeptide(L)'
;MSEYTCFKLSVVDNNASIETIFSRLVHGCWVDEIQRTSILDGNRIIFTGGEYDSEFQITLNGPYLIIQSDSPWEMELICEELKDICQNKQPVAGIK
;
A
#
# COMPACT_ATOMS: atom_id res chain seq x y z
N MET A 1 -16.07 2.81 -14.54
CA MET A 1 -15.13 3.52 -13.66
C MET A 1 -14.87 2.56 -12.52
N SER A 2 -13.65 2.04 -12.39
CA SER A 2 -13.32 1.13 -11.29
C SER A 2 -13.39 1.93 -9.99
N GLU A 3 -14.21 1.48 -9.05
CA GLU A 3 -14.32 2.11 -7.74
C GLU A 3 -13.11 1.67 -6.91
N TYR A 4 -12.15 2.57 -6.71
CA TYR A 4 -11.02 2.28 -5.83
C TYR A 4 -11.46 2.37 -4.38
N THR A 5 -11.19 1.31 -3.62
CA THR A 5 -11.21 1.33 -2.16
C THR A 5 -9.97 2.06 -1.67
N CYS A 6 -10.11 2.87 -0.61
CA CYS A 6 -9.01 3.62 -0.04
C CYS A 6 -8.98 3.45 1.48
N PHE A 7 -7.81 3.06 2.01
CA PHE A 7 -7.54 3.04 3.44
C PHE A 7 -6.42 4.00 3.81
N LYS A 8 -6.62 4.64 4.95
CA LYS A 8 -5.61 5.43 5.64
C LYS A 8 -5.21 4.68 6.90
N LEU A 9 -3.90 4.47 7.05
CA LEU A 9 -3.29 3.87 8.22
C LEU A 9 -2.36 4.91 8.86
N SER A 10 -2.29 4.92 10.19
CA SER A 10 -1.30 5.70 10.94
C SER A 10 0.00 4.92 11.03
N VAL A 11 1.09 5.53 10.58
CA VAL A 11 2.43 4.97 10.69
C VAL A 11 2.86 5.03 12.16
N VAL A 12 3.23 3.89 12.73
CA VAL A 12 3.63 3.79 14.15
C VAL A 12 5.12 3.53 14.32
N ASP A 13 5.81 3.08 13.27
CA ASP A 13 7.26 2.92 13.26
C ASP A 13 7.94 4.23 12.87
N ASN A 14 8.77 4.78 13.78
CA ASN A 14 9.53 6.01 13.55
C ASN A 14 10.57 5.88 12.42
N ASN A 15 10.92 4.66 12.01
CA ASN A 15 11.82 4.37 10.90
C ASN A 15 11.09 3.97 9.61
N ALA A 16 9.76 4.09 9.58
CA ALA A 16 8.99 3.81 8.39
C ALA A 16 9.36 4.79 7.26
N SER A 17 9.81 4.22 6.17
CA SER A 17 10.04 4.91 4.91
C SER A 17 9.33 4.15 3.79
N ILE A 18 9.13 4.79 2.65
CA ILE A 18 8.56 4.12 1.48
C ILE A 18 9.42 2.91 1.07
N GLU A 19 10.71 2.96 1.32
CA GLU A 19 11.65 1.87 1.04
C GLU A 19 11.50 0.70 2.01
N THR A 20 11.25 1.00 3.29
CA THR A 20 10.92 -0.02 4.29
C THR A 20 9.61 -0.72 3.92
N ILE A 21 8.62 0.05 3.47
CA ILE A 21 7.31 -0.47 3.03
C ILE A 21 7.49 -1.32 1.76
N PHE A 22 8.19 -0.83 0.74
CA PHE A 22 8.49 -1.60 -0.46
C PHE A 22 9.19 -2.92 -0.13
N SER A 23 10.21 -2.88 0.74
CA SER A 23 10.89 -4.10 1.19
C SER A 23 9.91 -5.08 1.83
N ARG A 24 8.98 -4.64 2.68
CA ARG A 24 7.94 -5.53 3.22
C ARG A 24 7.05 -6.14 2.15
N LEU A 25 6.64 -5.36 1.15
CA LEU A 25 5.80 -5.86 0.05
C LEU A 25 6.53 -6.93 -0.77
N VAL A 26 7.83 -6.77 -1.00
CA VAL A 26 8.66 -7.81 -1.63
C VAL A 26 8.71 -9.07 -0.79
N HIS A 27 8.95 -8.95 0.53
CA HIS A 27 8.98 -10.10 1.44
C HIS A 27 7.62 -10.80 1.57
N GLY A 28 6.53 -10.04 1.51
CA GLY A 28 5.15 -10.54 1.46
C GLY A 28 4.74 -11.02 0.06
N CYS A 29 5.66 -11.08 -0.90
CA CYS A 29 5.45 -11.55 -2.27
C CYS A 29 4.38 -10.77 -3.06
N TRP A 30 4.09 -9.51 -2.67
CA TRP A 30 3.15 -8.65 -3.38
C TRP A 30 3.74 -8.07 -4.65
N VAL A 31 5.05 -7.86 -4.67
CA VAL A 31 5.76 -7.26 -5.79
C VAL A 31 7.17 -7.83 -5.92
N ASP A 32 7.69 -7.84 -7.14
CA ASP A 32 9.05 -8.27 -7.44
C ASP A 32 10.05 -7.13 -7.22
N GLU A 33 11.16 -7.43 -6.56
CA GLU A 33 12.26 -6.48 -6.34
C GLU A 33 12.84 -5.94 -7.65
N ILE A 34 12.84 -6.75 -8.72
CA ILE A 34 13.35 -6.38 -10.04
C ILE A 34 12.57 -5.19 -10.62
N GLN A 35 11.31 -5.00 -10.22
CA GLN A 35 10.44 -3.93 -10.72
C GLN A 35 10.56 -2.62 -9.94
N ARG A 36 11.42 -2.54 -8.91
CA ARG A 36 11.53 -1.40 -8.00
C ARG A 36 11.53 -0.03 -8.68
N THR A 37 12.38 0.17 -9.69
CA THR A 37 12.52 1.48 -10.36
C THR A 37 11.32 1.86 -11.21
N SER A 38 10.48 0.89 -11.58
CA SER A 38 9.28 1.10 -12.37
C SER A 38 8.07 1.48 -11.49
N ILE A 39 8.08 1.05 -10.23
CA ILE A 39 6.92 1.19 -9.34
C ILE A 39 7.12 2.22 -8.23
N LEU A 40 8.37 2.50 -7.84
CA LEU A 40 8.68 3.42 -6.76
C LEU A 40 8.88 4.84 -7.33
N ASP A 41 7.98 5.74 -6.94
CA ASP A 41 7.94 7.14 -7.37
C ASP A 41 7.93 8.06 -6.15
N GLY A 42 9.12 8.51 -5.73
CA GLY A 42 9.27 9.36 -4.55
C GLY A 42 8.71 8.68 -3.29
N ASN A 43 7.62 9.22 -2.73
CA ASN A 43 6.95 8.66 -1.56
C ASN A 43 5.77 7.72 -1.91
N ARG A 44 5.75 7.17 -3.12
CA ARG A 44 4.67 6.34 -3.64
C ARG A 44 5.19 5.03 -4.24
N ILE A 45 4.38 3.98 -4.14
CA ILE A 45 4.56 2.68 -4.80
C ILE A 45 3.31 2.43 -5.65
N ILE A 46 3.46 2.07 -6.92
CA ILE A 46 2.35 1.75 -7.84
C ILE A 46 2.66 0.43 -8.52
N PHE A 47 1.87 -0.61 -8.24
CA PHE A 47 2.08 -1.92 -8.84
C PHE A 47 0.77 -2.64 -9.07
N THR A 48 0.82 -3.67 -9.91
CA THR A 48 -0.25 -4.65 -10.06
C THR A 48 0.20 -5.94 -9.40
N GLY A 49 -0.63 -6.52 -8.54
CA GLY A 49 -0.27 -7.72 -7.78
C GLY A 49 -1.46 -8.37 -7.11
N GLY A 50 -1.19 -9.33 -6.23
CA GLY A 50 -2.22 -10.14 -5.59
C GLY A 50 -2.66 -11.35 -6.43
N GLU A 51 -3.66 -12.07 -5.93
CA GLU A 51 -4.30 -13.21 -6.62
C GLU A 51 -5.15 -12.78 -7.83
N TYR A 52 -5.65 -11.55 -7.82
CA TYR A 52 -6.58 -11.04 -8.85
C TYR A 52 -5.94 -10.04 -9.83
N ASP A 53 -4.62 -9.88 -9.80
CA ASP A 53 -3.90 -8.84 -10.56
C ASP A 53 -4.52 -7.45 -10.33
N SER A 54 -4.80 -7.10 -9.07
CA SER A 54 -5.38 -5.82 -8.70
C SER A 54 -4.36 -4.70 -8.75
N GLU A 55 -4.80 -3.49 -9.04
CA GLU A 55 -3.93 -2.32 -8.98
C GLU A 55 -3.79 -1.85 -7.53
N PHE A 56 -2.56 -1.57 -7.11
CA PHE A 56 -2.24 -1.00 -5.82
C PHE A 56 -1.49 0.33 -5.98
N GLN A 57 -1.95 1.31 -5.23
CA GLN A 57 -1.25 2.57 -5.04
C GLN A 57 -1.05 2.81 -3.54
N ILE A 58 0.20 2.87 -3.12
CA ILE A 58 0.59 3.10 -1.72
C ILE A 58 1.35 4.40 -1.65
N THR A 59 0.92 5.34 -0.81
CA THR A 59 1.53 6.67 -0.67
C THR A 59 1.83 6.95 0.80
N LEU A 60 3.08 7.28 1.11
CA LEU A 60 3.50 7.73 2.43
C LEU A 60 3.39 9.26 2.52
N ASN A 61 2.45 9.75 3.33
CA ASN A 61 2.18 11.18 3.52
C ASN A 61 2.30 11.57 5.00
N GLY A 62 3.51 11.96 5.40
CA GLY A 62 3.81 12.30 6.78
C GLY A 62 3.61 11.09 7.71
N PRO A 63 2.78 11.21 8.78
CA PRO A 63 2.53 10.10 9.71
C PRO A 63 1.48 9.10 9.20
N TYR A 64 1.09 9.18 7.92
CA TYR A 64 0.02 8.37 7.36
C TYR A 64 0.45 7.60 6.12
N LEU A 65 0.01 6.36 6.04
CA LEU A 65 0.08 5.53 4.84
C LEU A 65 -1.30 5.48 4.20
N ILE A 66 -1.39 5.85 2.92
CA ILE A 66 -2.61 5.79 2.14
C ILE A 66 -2.46 4.64 1.14
N ILE A 67 -3.38 3.69 1.17
CA ILE A 67 -3.41 2.53 0.27
C ILE A 67 -4.70 2.59 -0.54
N GLN A 68 -4.59 2.47 -1.85
CA GLN A 68 -5.69 2.46 -2.80
C GLN A 68 -5.62 1.22 -3.68
N SER A 69 -6.76 0.58 -3.93
CA SER A 69 -6.86 -0.58 -4.80
C SER A 69 -8.27 -0.72 -5.34
N ASP A 70 -8.39 -1.27 -6.54
CA ASP A 70 -9.65 -1.66 -7.17
C ASP A 70 -10.23 -2.96 -6.59
N SER A 71 -9.49 -3.67 -5.72
CA SER A 71 -9.95 -4.86 -5.00
C SER A 71 -10.07 -4.61 -3.49
N PRO A 72 -11.31 -4.47 -2.96
CA PRO A 72 -11.52 -4.34 -1.52
C PRO A 72 -11.02 -5.55 -0.71
N TRP A 73 -11.03 -6.75 -1.31
CA TRP A 73 -10.60 -7.97 -0.63
C TRP A 73 -9.08 -8.00 -0.44
N GLU A 74 -8.32 -7.75 -1.50
CA GLU A 74 -6.86 -7.74 -1.40
C GLU A 74 -6.33 -6.55 -0.62
N MET A 75 -7.09 -5.46 -0.61
CA MET A 75 -6.86 -4.32 0.26
C MET A 75 -6.86 -4.72 1.75
N GLU A 76 -7.73 -5.64 2.19
CA GLU A 76 -7.69 -6.16 3.56
C GLU A 76 -6.37 -6.92 3.83
N LEU A 77 -5.96 -7.77 2.89
CA LEU A 77 -4.76 -8.60 3.01
C LEU A 77 -3.48 -7.76 3.06
N ILE A 78 -3.32 -6.78 2.18
CA ILE A 78 -2.13 -5.91 2.17
C ILE A 78 -2.06 -5.02 3.41
N CYS A 79 -3.20 -4.60 3.95
CA CYS A 79 -3.25 -3.87 5.23
C CYS A 79 -2.77 -4.75 6.39
N GLU A 80 -3.14 -6.04 6.40
CA GLU A 80 -2.67 -6.99 7.40
C GLU A 80 -1.17 -7.27 7.28
N GLU A 81 -0.63 -7.34 6.06
CA GLU A 81 0.82 -7.48 5.83
C GLU A 81 1.61 -6.29 6.39
N LEU A 82 1.03 -5.09 6.34
CA LEU A 82 1.66 -3.84 6.78
C LEU A 82 1.34 -3.45 8.23
N LYS A 83 0.61 -4.28 8.99
CA LYS A 83 0.14 -3.93 10.35
C LYS A 83 1.24 -3.69 11.38
N ASP A 84 2.44 -4.22 11.12
CA ASP A 84 3.61 -4.02 11.98
C ASP A 84 4.21 -2.61 11.82
N ILE A 85 4.01 -1.99 10.65
CA ILE A 85 4.50 -0.63 10.33
C ILE A 85 3.39 0.39 10.58
N CYS A 86 2.14 0.01 10.35
CA CYS A 86 0.99 0.91 10.36
C CYS A 86 -0.17 0.34 11.18
N GLN A 87 -0.88 1.19 11.90
CA GLN A 87 -2.06 0.84 12.71
C GLN A 87 -3.21 1.81 12.43
N ASN A 88 -4.35 1.63 13.09
CA ASN A 88 -5.52 2.51 12.98
C ASN A 88 -6.04 2.64 11.54
N LYS A 89 -6.51 1.51 11.01
CA LYS A 89 -7.13 1.42 9.70
C LYS A 89 -8.44 2.22 9.64
N GLN A 90 -8.48 3.22 8.77
CA GLN A 90 -9.65 4.05 8.53
C GLN A 90 -10.04 4.02 7.05
N PRO A 91 -11.30 3.68 6.70
CA PRO A 91 -11.83 3.91 5.35
C PRO A 91 -11.75 5.40 5.04
N VAL A 92 -11.15 5.72 3.90
CA VAL A 92 -11.22 7.07 3.34
C VAL A 92 -12.42 7.07 2.40
N ALA A 93 -13.39 7.94 2.66
CA ALA A 93 -14.47 8.16 1.72
C ALA A 93 -13.85 8.58 0.37
N GLY A 94 -14.08 7.78 -0.68
CA GLY A 94 -13.52 8.00 -2.00
C GLY A 94 -13.75 9.44 -2.44
N ILE A 95 -12.68 10.11 -2.87
CA ILE A 95 -12.80 11.34 -3.63
C ILE A 95 -13.44 10.91 -4.95
N LYS A 96 -14.73 11.25 -5.13
CA LYS A 96 -15.46 11.05 -6.38
C LYS A 96 -14.80 11.79 -7.54
#